data_AF-X0TZS1-F1
#
_entry.id   AF-X0TZS1-F1
#
_cell.length_a   1.000
_cell.length_b   1.000
_cell.length_c   1.000
_cell.angle_alpha   90.00
_cell.angle_beta   90.00
_cell.angle_gamma   90.00
#
_symmetry.space_group_name_H-M   'P 1'
#
loop_
_entity.id
_entity.type
_entity.pdbx_description
1 polymer ?
#
loop_
_entity_poly.entity_id
_entity_poly.type
_entity_poly.pdbx_seq_one_letter_code
_entity_poly.pdbx_strand_id
1 'polypeptide(L)'
;FLGIVILFNYKPLNPYHKLFGISFLFIIFLVFIHLRLLLLDNSYSLAMKGAGGGLLGYYFANSLYLYFGTKGAYLVLISLSLISALFITQVSYFYIFRNLGNKIKPILNNIYNILKNIGAKISKSSRRKKEPDYQEYEPDEIPKKIFKIERNRKKEKKLEEETIFDRDYQETKQEPKIDRYQVPPLSLLSDLYAEEKTDTKLNIEENVKILESTFTNFGINAKVVGVIQGPTVTRYEIHPAPGVKISKITNLS
;
A
#
# COMPACT_ATOMS: atom_id res chain seq x y z
N PHE A 1 34.68 -39.70 -16.96
CA PHE A 1 34.12 -39.36 -18.28
C PHE A 1 32.70 -39.90 -18.53
N LEU A 2 32.29 -41.04 -17.93
CA LEU A 2 30.94 -41.61 -18.15
C LEU A 2 29.76 -40.71 -17.68
N GLY A 3 29.93 -39.96 -16.58
CA GLY A 3 28.86 -39.14 -15.99
C GLY A 3 28.45 -37.91 -16.82
N ILE A 4 29.39 -37.29 -17.54
CA ILE A 4 29.11 -36.12 -18.38
C ILE A 4 28.31 -36.54 -19.62
N VAL A 5 28.59 -37.71 -20.19
CA VAL A 5 27.87 -38.22 -21.36
C VAL A 5 26.39 -38.51 -21.03
N ILE A 6 26.09 -39.02 -19.83
CA ILE A 6 24.72 -39.25 -19.37
C ILE A 6 23.93 -37.95 -19.20
N LEU A 7 24.59 -36.87 -18.76
CA LEU A 7 23.96 -35.56 -18.61
C LEU A 7 23.55 -34.96 -19.96
N PHE A 8 24.37 -35.17 -21.00
CA PHE A 8 24.13 -34.61 -22.34
C PHE A 8 23.25 -35.48 -23.24
N ASN A 9 23.11 -36.78 -22.95
CA ASN A 9 22.31 -37.71 -23.75
C ASN A 9 20.97 -38.10 -23.10
N TYR A 10 20.53 -37.36 -22.07
CA TYR A 10 19.26 -37.60 -21.39
C TYR A 10 18.08 -37.16 -22.29
N LYS A 11 17.49 -38.12 -23.02
CA LYS A 11 16.18 -37.95 -23.63
C LYS A 11 15.13 -38.37 -22.60
N PRO A 12 14.40 -37.45 -21.94
CA PRO A 12 13.32 -37.85 -21.06
C PRO A 12 12.19 -38.44 -21.92
N LEU A 13 12.18 -39.76 -22.08
CA LEU A 13 11.12 -40.50 -22.77
C LEU A 13 9.80 -40.53 -21.97
N ASN A 14 9.79 -40.05 -20.73
CA ASN A 14 8.72 -40.33 -19.78
C ASN A 14 7.88 -39.08 -19.48
N PRO A 15 6.55 -39.08 -19.65
CA PRO A 15 5.70 -37.90 -19.43
C PRO A 15 5.57 -37.46 -17.95
N TYR A 16 6.16 -38.21 -17.01
CA TYR A 16 6.02 -38.00 -15.57
C TYR A 16 6.58 -36.67 -15.06
N HIS A 17 7.54 -36.04 -15.73
CA HIS A 17 8.03 -34.71 -15.34
C HIS A 17 6.96 -33.62 -15.48
N LYS A 18 6.09 -33.73 -16.49
CA LYS A 18 4.95 -32.81 -16.62
C LYS A 18 3.97 -33.00 -15.47
N LEU A 19 3.65 -34.25 -15.15
CA LEU A 19 2.76 -34.60 -14.04
C LEU A 19 3.33 -34.12 -12.69
N PHE A 20 4.64 -34.29 -12.49
CA PHE A 20 5.31 -33.78 -11.30
C PHE A 20 5.24 -32.24 -11.22
N GLY A 21 5.48 -31.54 -12.33
CA GLY A 21 5.36 -30.08 -12.38
C GLY A 21 3.93 -29.58 -12.15
N ILE A 22 2.91 -30.29 -12.64
CA ILE A 22 1.50 -29.94 -12.40
C ILE A 22 1.12 -30.18 -10.93
N SER A 23 1.52 -31.32 -10.37
CA SER A 23 1.28 -31.66 -8.95
C SER A 23 1.96 -30.65 -8.02
N PHE A 24 3.22 -30.29 -8.31
CA PHE A 24 3.95 -29.30 -7.53
C PHE A 24 3.32 -27.90 -7.61
N LEU A 25 2.86 -27.49 -8.79
CA LEU A 25 2.13 -26.23 -8.98
C LEU A 25 0.81 -26.22 -8.21
N PHE A 26 0.09 -27.34 -8.18
CA PHE A 26 -1.14 -27.49 -7.42
C PHE A 26 -0.90 -27.34 -5.90
N ILE A 27 0.17 -27.96 -5.37
CA ILE A 27 0.56 -27.79 -3.96
C ILE A 27 0.89 -26.32 -3.67
N ILE A 28 1.70 -25.66 -4.52
CA ILE A 28 2.02 -24.23 -4.38
C ILE A 28 0.76 -23.37 -4.36
N PHE A 29 -0.22 -23.69 -5.21
CA PHE A 29 -1.49 -22.98 -5.26
C PHE A 29 -2.30 -23.12 -3.97
N LEU A 30 -2.38 -24.32 -3.39
CA LEU A 30 -3.01 -24.54 -2.09
C LEU A 30 -2.32 -23.73 -0.99
N VAL A 31 -0.97 -23.73 -0.97
CA VAL A 31 -0.18 -22.94 -0.02
C VAL A 31 -0.44 -21.44 -0.19
N PHE A 32 -0.50 -20.94 -1.42
CA PHE A 32 -0.79 -19.54 -1.72
C PHE A 32 -2.16 -19.10 -1.20
N ILE A 33 -3.19 -19.92 -1.39
CA ILE A 33 -4.53 -19.66 -0.86
C ILE A 33 -4.50 -19.62 0.66
N HIS A 34 -3.83 -20.59 1.30
CA HIS A 34 -3.79 -20.66 2.77
C HIS A 34 -2.94 -19.55 3.39
N LEU A 35 -1.84 -19.13 2.75
CA LEU A 35 -1.00 -18.02 3.20
C LEU A 35 -1.79 -16.71 3.32
N ARG A 36 -2.76 -16.49 2.43
CA ARG A 36 -3.69 -15.35 2.52
C ARG A 36 -4.64 -15.47 3.73
N LEU A 37 -5.05 -16.69 4.07
CA LEU A 37 -5.98 -16.98 5.16
C LEU A 37 -5.30 -16.99 6.54
N LEU A 38 -3.97 -17.17 6.59
CA LEU A 38 -3.16 -17.21 7.80
C LEU A 38 -3.25 -15.92 8.63
N LEU A 39 -3.64 -14.79 8.02
CA LEU A 39 -3.82 -13.50 8.68
C LEU A 39 -5.08 -13.42 9.55
N LEU A 40 -5.98 -14.41 9.46
CA LEU A 40 -7.20 -14.49 10.27
C LEU A 40 -6.96 -15.32 11.54
N ASP A 41 -7.62 -14.94 12.63
CA ASP A 41 -7.62 -15.69 13.89
C ASP A 41 -8.13 -17.13 13.69
N ASN A 42 -7.52 -18.09 14.38
CA ASN A 42 -7.85 -19.53 14.33
C ASN A 42 -7.61 -20.23 12.97
N SER A 43 -6.60 -19.83 12.20
CA SER A 43 -6.32 -20.37 10.85
C SER A 43 -6.18 -21.91 10.80
N TYR A 44 -5.65 -22.54 11.86
CA TYR A 44 -5.58 -24.01 11.97
C TYR A 44 -6.96 -24.67 11.97
N SER A 45 -7.92 -24.11 12.70
CA SER A 45 -9.29 -24.66 12.76
C SER A 45 -10.02 -24.51 11.41
N LEU A 46 -9.73 -23.42 10.68
CA LEU A 46 -10.22 -23.21 9.32
C LEU A 46 -9.62 -24.26 8.36
N ALA A 47 -8.34 -24.57 8.50
CA ALA A 47 -7.67 -25.63 7.74
C ALA A 47 -8.32 -27.00 7.94
N MET A 48 -8.65 -27.35 9.20
CA MET A 48 -9.35 -28.60 9.56
C MET A 48 -10.75 -28.70 8.96
N LYS A 49 -11.44 -27.57 8.83
CA LYS A 49 -12.76 -27.48 8.16
C LYS A 49 -12.66 -27.49 6.63
N GLY A 50 -11.45 -27.62 6.07
CA GLY A 50 -11.20 -27.62 4.62
C GLY A 50 -11.16 -26.23 3.97
N ALA A 51 -11.12 -25.16 4.76
CA ALA A 51 -11.03 -23.80 4.21
C ALA A 51 -9.61 -23.49 3.69
N GLY A 52 -9.54 -22.64 2.66
CA GLY A 52 -8.29 -22.24 2.04
C GLY A 52 -7.55 -23.43 1.38
N GLY A 53 -6.26 -23.57 1.65
CA GLY A 53 -5.45 -24.71 1.17
C GLY A 53 -5.55 -25.99 2.00
N GLY A 54 -6.49 -26.08 2.96
CA GLY A 54 -6.61 -27.20 3.89
C GLY A 54 -5.38 -27.38 4.80
N LEU A 55 -5.22 -28.58 5.37
CA LEU A 55 -4.10 -28.89 6.29
C LEU A 55 -2.73 -28.83 5.62
N LEU A 56 -2.61 -29.35 4.40
CA LEU A 56 -1.36 -29.30 3.63
C LEU A 56 -0.96 -27.84 3.36
N GLY A 57 -1.91 -27.02 2.90
CA GLY A 57 -1.69 -25.59 2.72
C GLY A 57 -1.27 -24.90 4.01
N TYR A 58 -1.90 -25.22 5.14
CA TYR A 58 -1.56 -24.67 6.45
C TYR A 58 -0.13 -24.98 6.87
N TYR A 59 0.30 -26.25 6.85
CA TYR A 59 1.63 -26.61 7.35
C TYR A 59 2.74 -25.93 6.55
N PHE A 60 2.63 -25.93 5.21
CA PHE A 60 3.60 -25.28 4.35
C PHE A 60 3.52 -23.75 4.43
N ALA A 61 2.32 -23.15 4.46
CA ALA A 61 2.16 -21.70 4.57
C ALA A 61 2.67 -21.19 5.92
N ASN A 62 2.36 -21.89 7.02
CA ASN A 62 2.85 -21.58 8.36
C ASN A 62 4.37 -21.68 8.42
N SER A 63 4.96 -22.72 7.82
CA SER A 63 6.42 -22.85 7.73
C SER A 63 7.04 -21.66 6.97
N LEU A 64 6.54 -21.34 5.77
CA LEU A 64 7.06 -20.20 4.98
C LEU A 64 6.89 -18.87 5.70
N TYR A 65 5.76 -18.67 6.39
CA TYR A 65 5.50 -17.47 7.17
C TYR A 65 6.48 -17.32 8.33
N LEU A 66 6.79 -18.40 9.05
CA LEU A 66 7.75 -18.37 10.16
C LEU A 66 9.16 -18.01 9.72
N TYR A 67 9.61 -18.50 8.55
CA TYR A 67 10.97 -18.21 8.06
C TYR A 67 11.11 -16.87 7.35
N PHE A 68 10.10 -16.44 6.58
CA PHE A 68 10.23 -15.30 5.64
C PHE A 68 9.23 -14.16 5.89
N GLY A 69 8.29 -14.32 6.81
CA GLY A 69 7.16 -13.41 6.98
C GLY A 69 6.21 -13.39 5.76
N THR A 70 5.18 -12.55 5.81
CA THR A 70 4.15 -12.50 4.75
C THR A 70 4.72 -12.14 3.38
N LYS A 71 5.44 -11.01 3.29
CA LYS A 71 5.98 -10.50 2.03
C LYS A 71 7.03 -11.44 1.43
N GLY A 72 7.91 -11.98 2.28
CA GLY A 72 8.95 -12.92 1.84
C GLY A 72 8.37 -14.26 1.38
N ALA A 73 7.36 -14.79 2.07
CA ALA A 73 6.69 -16.02 1.68
C ALA A 73 6.08 -15.92 0.27
N TYR A 74 5.47 -14.78 -0.09
CA TYR A 74 4.98 -14.56 -1.46
C TYR A 74 6.10 -14.56 -2.51
N LEU A 75 7.26 -13.95 -2.24
CA LEU A 75 8.42 -13.97 -3.15
C LEU A 75 8.96 -15.38 -3.38
N VAL A 76 9.01 -16.19 -2.32
CA VAL A 76 9.44 -17.58 -2.38
C VAL A 76 8.44 -18.41 -3.20
N LEU A 77 7.13 -18.23 -2.98
CA LEU A 77 6.09 -18.92 -3.75
C LEU A 77 6.12 -18.56 -5.24
N ILE A 78 6.35 -17.29 -5.59
CA ILE A 78 6.47 -16.88 -7.00
C ILE A 78 7.68 -17.56 -7.66
N SER A 79 8.82 -17.59 -6.97
CA SER A 79 10.03 -18.28 -7.45
C SER A 79 9.78 -19.78 -7.67
N LEU A 80 9.16 -20.45 -6.69
CA LEU A 80 8.78 -21.87 -6.79
C LEU A 80 7.77 -22.13 -7.91
N SER A 81 6.80 -21.23 -8.10
CA SER A 81 5.82 -21.34 -9.18
C SER A 81 6.48 -21.24 -10.56
N LEU A 82 7.47 -20.35 -10.72
CA LEU A 82 8.27 -20.24 -11.95
C LEU A 82 9.08 -21.52 -12.20
N ILE A 83 9.69 -22.09 -11.16
CA ILE A 83 10.40 -23.37 -11.26
C ILE A 83 9.42 -24.48 -11.65
N SER A 84 8.21 -24.53 -11.07
CA SER A 84 7.19 -25.51 -11.42
C SER A 84 6.75 -25.38 -12.89
N ALA A 85 6.56 -24.15 -13.37
CA ALA A 85 6.21 -23.88 -14.77
C ALA A 85 7.29 -24.35 -15.75
N LEU A 86 8.57 -24.37 -15.35
CA LEU A 86 9.64 -24.95 -16.17
C LEU A 86 9.48 -26.45 -16.38
N PHE A 87 9.14 -27.18 -15.32
CA PHE A 87 8.92 -28.63 -15.41
C PHE A 87 7.77 -28.96 -16.35
N ILE A 88 6.71 -28.13 -16.36
CA ILE A 88 5.56 -28.29 -17.25
C ILE A 88 5.93 -27.99 -18.69
N THR A 89 6.62 -26.87 -18.94
CA THR A 89 6.83 -26.36 -20.29
C THR A 89 7.90 -27.15 -21.04
N GLN A 90 8.90 -27.76 -20.37
CA GLN A 90 10.03 -28.47 -20.99
C GLN A 90 10.83 -27.63 -22.01
N VAL A 91 10.47 -26.35 -22.18
CA VAL A 91 11.11 -25.42 -23.10
C VAL A 91 12.10 -24.61 -22.28
N SER A 92 13.35 -24.57 -22.74
CA SER A 92 14.36 -23.69 -22.15
C SER A 92 13.88 -22.24 -22.15
N TYR A 93 14.05 -21.53 -21.03
CA TYR A 93 13.75 -20.10 -20.92
C TYR A 93 14.34 -19.28 -22.07
N PHE A 94 15.47 -19.71 -22.63
CA PHE A 94 16.12 -19.06 -23.76
C PHE A 94 15.24 -19.01 -25.03
N TYR A 95 14.49 -20.09 -25.32
CA TYR A 95 13.60 -20.12 -26.48
C TYR A 95 12.39 -19.21 -26.27
N ILE A 96 11.79 -19.24 -25.08
CA ILE A 96 10.65 -18.39 -24.72
C ILE A 96 11.07 -16.93 -24.78
N PHE A 97 12.19 -16.55 -24.13
CA PHE A 97 12.67 -15.17 -24.08
C PHE A 97 12.96 -14.60 -25.47
N ARG A 98 13.51 -15.40 -26.39
CA ARG A 98 13.76 -14.96 -27.78
C ARG A 98 12.45 -14.71 -28.55
N ASN A 99 11.45 -15.57 -28.39
CA ASN A 99 10.14 -15.39 -29.02
C ASN A 99 9.33 -14.27 -28.36
N LEU A 100 9.48 -14.09 -27.05
CA LEU A 100 8.84 -13.02 -26.27
C LEU A 100 9.43 -11.66 -26.63
N GLY A 101 10.76 -11.56 -26.75
CA GLY A 101 11.45 -10.32 -27.11
C GLY A 101 10.98 -9.75 -28.45
N ASN A 102 10.77 -10.60 -29.45
CA ASN A 102 10.26 -10.18 -30.76
C ASN A 102 8.80 -9.67 -30.71
N LYS A 103 7.99 -10.18 -29.78
CA LYS A 103 6.61 -9.71 -29.53
C LYS A 103 6.55 -8.50 -28.59
N ILE A 104 7.49 -8.37 -27.65
CA ILE A 104 7.55 -7.28 -26.67
C ILE A 104 8.10 -6.00 -27.29
N LYS A 105 9.05 -6.08 -28.24
CA LYS A 105 9.59 -4.91 -28.97
C LYS A 105 8.51 -3.94 -29.49
N PRO A 106 7.49 -4.39 -30.26
CA PRO A 106 6.44 -3.47 -30.73
C PRO A 106 5.57 -2.92 -29.59
N ILE A 107 5.35 -3.70 -28.52
CA ILE A 107 4.59 -3.26 -27.33
C ILE A 107 5.34 -2.17 -26.58
N LEU A 108 6.65 -2.34 -26.35
CA LEU A 108 7.51 -1.33 -25.74
C LEU A 108 7.59 -0.07 -26.60
N ASN A 109 7.69 -0.21 -27.91
CA ASN A 109 7.67 0.94 -28.81
C ASN A 109 6.32 1.68 -28.77
N ASN A 110 5.20 0.96 -28.69
CA ASN A 110 3.88 1.56 -28.52
C ASN A 110 3.76 2.31 -27.19
N ILE A 111 4.22 1.71 -26.09
CA ILE A 111 4.23 2.32 -24.76
C ILE A 111 5.13 3.56 -24.73
N TYR A 112 6.33 3.48 -25.30
CA TYR A 112 7.25 4.61 -25.44
C TYR A 112 6.61 5.76 -26.24
N ASN A 113 5.92 5.46 -27.34
CA ASN A 113 5.23 6.47 -28.14
C ASN A 113 4.07 7.12 -27.37
N ILE A 114 3.32 6.35 -26.57
CA ILE A 114 2.25 6.86 -25.70
C ILE A 114 2.83 7.79 -24.62
N LEU A 115 3.87 7.34 -23.90
CA LEU A 115 4.57 8.14 -22.89
C LEU A 115 5.17 9.43 -23.48
N LYS A 116 5.79 9.34 -24.65
CA LYS A 116 6.33 10.49 -25.40
C LYS A 116 5.23 11.49 -25.77
N ASN A 117 4.08 11.00 -26.25
CA ASN A 117 2.95 11.85 -26.64
C ASN A 117 2.30 12.53 -25.42
N ILE A 118 2.22 11.84 -24.28
CA ILE A 118 1.74 12.40 -23.01
C ILE A 118 2.72 13.47 -22.50
N GLY A 119 4.02 13.17 -22.48
CA GLY A 119 5.06 14.13 -22.09
C GLY A 119 5.09 15.38 -22.97
N ALA A 120 4.89 15.22 -24.29
CA ALA A 120 4.78 16.33 -25.23
C ALA A 120 3.52 17.19 -25.00
N LYS A 121 2.39 16.58 -24.59
CA LYS A 121 1.14 17.28 -24.28
C LYS A 121 1.24 18.09 -22.97
N ILE A 122 1.96 17.56 -21.98
CA ILE A 122 2.25 18.23 -20.70
C ILE A 122 3.24 19.40 -20.92
N SER A 123 4.26 19.22 -21.76
CA SER A 123 5.21 20.30 -22.13
C SER A 123 4.54 21.45 -22.89
N LYS A 124 3.59 21.16 -23.79
CA LYS A 124 2.83 22.19 -24.54
C LYS A 124 1.83 22.97 -23.68
N SER A 125 1.22 22.37 -22.65
CA SER A 125 0.30 23.13 -21.77
C SER A 125 1.04 24.07 -20.82
N SER A 126 2.31 23.76 -20.47
CA SER A 126 3.12 24.64 -19.62
C SER A 126 3.71 25.87 -20.35
N ARG A 127 3.68 25.92 -21.68
CA ARG A 127 4.22 27.05 -22.48
C ARG A 127 3.19 28.14 -22.84
N ARG A 128 1.91 27.94 -22.51
CA ARG A 128 0.87 28.98 -22.54
C ARG A 128 0.53 29.42 -21.12
N LYS A 129 1.46 30.10 -20.44
CA LYS A 129 1.10 30.96 -19.31
C LYS A 129 1.19 32.39 -19.83
N LYS A 130 0.02 33.01 -20.04
CA LYS A 130 -0.09 34.46 -20.24
C LYS A 130 0.65 35.14 -19.09
N GLU A 131 1.47 36.11 -19.44
CA GLU A 131 2.08 37.06 -18.52
C GLU A 131 0.96 37.69 -17.67
N PRO A 132 0.97 37.56 -16.34
CA PRO A 132 -0.04 38.21 -15.51
C PRO A 132 0.26 39.70 -15.50
N ASP A 133 -0.77 40.48 -15.82
CA ASP A 133 -0.79 41.93 -15.68
C ASP A 133 -0.70 42.26 -14.18
N TYR A 134 0.43 42.83 -13.76
CA TYR A 134 0.65 43.22 -12.37
C TYR A 134 -0.05 44.56 -12.14
N GLN A 135 -1.24 44.51 -11.55
CA GLN A 135 -1.79 45.67 -10.88
C GLN A 135 -1.12 45.80 -9.50
N GLU A 136 -0.43 46.92 -9.31
CA GLU A 136 0.21 47.30 -8.06
C GLU A 136 -0.87 47.47 -6.99
N TYR A 137 -0.87 46.57 -6.00
CA TYR A 137 -1.78 46.62 -4.86
C TYR A 137 -1.15 47.48 -3.77
N GLU A 138 -1.79 48.59 -3.42
CA GLU A 138 -1.49 49.28 -2.17
C GLU A 138 -1.89 48.40 -0.98
N PRO A 139 -1.11 48.38 0.12
CA PRO A 139 -1.39 47.51 1.25
C PRO A 139 -2.53 48.07 2.10
N ASP A 140 -3.74 47.56 1.91
CA ASP A 140 -4.82 47.76 2.88
C ASP A 140 -4.54 46.94 4.15
N GLU A 141 -4.67 47.60 5.30
CA GLU A 141 -4.45 47.04 6.63
C GLU A 141 -5.31 45.78 6.87
N ILE A 142 -4.64 44.68 7.23
CA ILE A 142 -5.28 43.38 7.48
C ILE A 142 -6.15 43.47 8.76
N PRO A 143 -7.49 43.27 8.68
CA PRO A 143 -8.29 43.17 9.88
C PRO A 143 -8.03 41.81 10.55
N LYS A 144 -7.47 41.86 11.77
CA LYS A 144 -7.39 40.71 12.68
C LYS A 144 -8.81 40.27 13.07
N LYS A 145 -9.36 39.26 12.38
CA LYS A 145 -10.48 38.47 12.91
C LYS A 145 -10.04 37.06 13.22
N ILE A 146 -9.89 36.81 14.52
CA ILE A 146 -9.82 35.48 15.12
C ILE A 146 -11.18 34.81 14.87
N PHE A 147 -11.22 33.83 13.97
CA PHE A 147 -12.40 32.99 13.80
C PHE A 147 -12.52 32.04 15.00
N LYS A 148 -13.47 32.31 15.89
CA LYS A 148 -14.03 31.29 16.80
C LYS A 148 -14.94 30.39 15.98
N ILE A 149 -14.59 29.12 15.85
CA ILE A 149 -15.45 28.11 15.21
C ILE A 149 -16.54 27.74 16.22
N GLU A 150 -17.76 28.20 15.96
CA GLU A 150 -18.97 27.79 16.68
C GLU A 150 -19.42 26.43 16.12
N ARG A 151 -19.41 25.40 16.97
CA ARG A 151 -19.82 24.02 16.60
C ARG A 151 -21.32 23.99 16.30
N ASN A 152 -21.67 24.01 15.02
CA ASN A 152 -23.03 23.75 14.57
C ASN A 152 -23.29 22.23 14.58
N ARG A 153 -23.96 21.72 15.62
CA ARG A 153 -24.43 20.32 15.69
C ARG A 153 -25.57 20.12 14.71
N LYS A 154 -25.27 19.52 13.55
CA LYS A 154 -26.29 18.99 12.64
C LYS A 154 -26.89 17.73 13.27
N LYS A 155 -28.20 17.74 13.55
CA LYS A 155 -28.98 16.56 13.97
C LYS A 155 -28.90 15.48 12.88
N GLU A 156 -28.40 14.30 13.23
CA GLU A 156 -28.43 13.11 12.38
C GLU A 156 -29.87 12.62 12.20
N LYS A 157 -30.18 12.21 10.97
CA LYS A 157 -31.47 11.68 10.54
C LYS A 157 -31.44 10.17 10.79
N LYS A 158 -32.43 9.65 11.53
CA LYS A 158 -32.61 8.23 11.85
C LYS A 158 -32.77 7.44 10.55
N LEU A 159 -31.89 6.48 10.27
CA LEU A 159 -32.10 5.48 9.21
C LEU A 159 -33.15 4.49 9.70
N GLU A 160 -34.14 4.23 8.85
CA GLU A 160 -35.12 3.15 9.01
C GLU A 160 -34.45 1.83 8.62
N GLU A 161 -34.64 0.81 9.45
CA GLU A 161 -34.14 -0.55 9.22
C GLU A 161 -35.01 -1.26 8.17
N GLU A 162 -34.46 -1.51 6.98
CA GLU A 162 -35.04 -2.45 6.03
C GLU A 162 -34.68 -3.88 6.44
N THR A 163 -35.69 -4.65 6.83
CA THR A 163 -35.57 -6.08 7.09
C THR A 163 -35.43 -6.85 5.77
N ILE A 164 -34.23 -7.34 5.45
CA ILE A 164 -34.02 -8.35 4.41
C ILE A 164 -34.26 -9.72 5.03
N PHE A 165 -35.40 -10.34 4.71
CA PHE A 165 -35.74 -11.69 5.16
C PHE A 165 -35.26 -12.71 4.13
N ASP A 166 -34.03 -13.19 4.26
CA ASP A 166 -33.52 -14.32 3.47
C ASP A 166 -34.07 -15.64 4.04
N ARG A 167 -35.04 -16.21 3.32
CA ARG A 167 -35.55 -17.56 3.52
C ARG A 167 -34.53 -18.56 2.99
N ASP A 168 -33.61 -19.05 3.82
CA ASP A 168 -32.98 -20.38 3.64
C ASP A 168 -32.08 -20.85 4.80
N TYR A 169 -32.27 -20.36 6.03
CA TYR A 169 -31.63 -20.94 7.22
C TYR A 169 -32.59 -21.91 7.92
N GLN A 170 -32.33 -23.21 7.81
CA GLN A 170 -32.93 -24.25 8.65
C GLN A 170 -32.17 -24.28 9.99
N GLU A 171 -32.76 -23.69 11.03
CA GLU A 171 -32.22 -23.69 12.40
C GLU A 171 -32.34 -25.06 13.06
N THR A 172 -31.23 -25.59 13.58
CA THR A 172 -31.26 -26.65 14.58
C THR A 172 -31.64 -26.02 15.91
N LYS A 173 -32.77 -26.45 16.47
CA LYS A 173 -33.38 -25.91 17.68
C LYS A 173 -32.55 -26.28 18.93
N GLN A 174 -31.54 -25.49 19.23
CA GLN A 174 -30.97 -25.36 20.57
C GLN A 174 -30.85 -23.88 20.86
N GLU A 175 -31.71 -23.35 21.73
CA GLU A 175 -31.62 -21.94 22.18
C GLU A 175 -30.36 -21.78 23.03
N PRO A 176 -29.30 -21.09 22.58
CA PRO A 176 -28.30 -20.62 23.52
C PRO A 176 -28.98 -19.55 24.38
N LYS A 177 -28.82 -19.61 25.69
CA LYS A 177 -29.10 -18.46 26.56
C LYS A 177 -28.18 -17.32 26.10
N ILE A 178 -28.67 -16.47 25.22
CA ILE A 178 -27.98 -15.24 24.82
C ILE A 178 -28.11 -14.31 26.02
N ASP A 179 -27.06 -14.24 26.84
CA ASP A 179 -26.97 -13.19 27.85
C ASP A 179 -27.10 -11.84 27.14
N ARG A 180 -28.06 -11.03 27.61
CA ARG A 180 -28.34 -9.73 27.01
C ARG A 180 -27.07 -8.89 27.06
N TYR A 181 -26.59 -8.46 25.90
CA TYR A 181 -25.37 -7.65 25.78
C TYR A 181 -25.44 -6.45 26.72
N GLN A 182 -24.48 -6.36 27.65
CA GLN A 182 -24.35 -5.23 28.57
C GLN A 182 -23.35 -4.24 27.98
N VAL A 183 -23.76 -2.98 27.86
CA VAL A 183 -22.90 -1.92 27.33
C VAL A 183 -21.76 -1.68 28.32
N PRO A 184 -20.49 -1.80 27.90
CA PRO A 184 -19.36 -1.58 28.79
C PRO A 184 -19.33 -0.12 29.27
N PRO A 185 -19.02 0.13 30.56
CA PRO A 185 -18.92 1.49 31.08
C PRO A 185 -17.65 2.18 30.55
N LEU A 186 -17.73 3.50 30.34
CA LEU A 186 -16.59 4.32 29.89
C LEU A 186 -15.42 4.35 30.89
N SER A 187 -15.63 3.93 32.13
CA SER A 187 -14.59 3.77 33.15
C SER A 187 -13.57 2.68 32.83
N LEU A 188 -13.84 1.83 31.82
CA LEU A 188 -12.83 0.91 31.29
C LEU A 188 -11.77 1.61 30.43
N LEU A 189 -12.00 2.87 30.05
CA LEU A 189 -11.00 3.70 29.38
C LEU A 189 -10.01 4.24 30.42
N SER A 190 -8.72 4.22 30.09
CA SER A 190 -7.70 4.86 30.91
C SER A 190 -7.83 6.38 30.87
N ASP A 191 -7.51 7.04 31.99
CA ASP A 191 -7.44 8.50 32.05
C ASP A 191 -6.36 9.05 31.10
N LEU A 192 -6.59 10.28 30.63
CA LEU A 192 -5.61 11.00 29.82
C LEU A 192 -4.40 11.36 30.69
N TYR A 193 -3.21 10.85 30.33
CA TYR A 193 -1.96 11.35 30.89
C TYR A 193 -1.80 12.82 30.49
N ALA A 194 -1.69 13.70 31.47
CA ALA A 194 -1.35 15.09 31.24
C ALA A 194 0.13 15.18 30.88
N GLU A 195 0.46 15.27 29.59
CA GLU A 195 1.79 15.67 29.17
C GLU A 195 2.00 17.14 29.55
N GLU A 196 2.99 17.41 30.41
CA GLU A 196 3.39 18.76 30.77
C GLU A 196 3.78 19.52 29.50
N LYS A 197 3.04 20.59 29.20
CA LYS A 197 3.36 21.51 28.10
C LYS A 197 4.53 22.40 28.52
N THR A 198 5.72 21.85 28.60
CA THR A 198 6.94 22.60 28.89
C THR A 198 7.26 23.53 27.70
N ASP A 199 7.64 24.78 28.02
CA ASP A 199 8.00 25.93 27.17
C ASP A 199 7.88 25.78 25.65
N THR A 200 6.64 25.73 25.18
CA THR A 200 6.32 25.46 23.79
C THR A 200 6.64 26.62 22.85
N LYS A 201 6.67 27.86 23.37
CA LYS A 201 6.91 29.06 22.57
C LYS A 201 8.38 29.25 22.19
N LEU A 202 9.30 28.98 23.11
CA LEU A 202 10.75 29.15 22.88
C LEU A 202 11.25 28.17 21.79
N ASN A 203 10.73 26.93 21.80
CA ASN A 203 11.09 25.93 20.81
C ASN A 203 10.57 26.25 19.39
N ILE A 204 9.45 26.97 19.25
CA ILE A 204 8.87 27.28 17.94
C ILE A 204 9.73 28.29 17.19
N GLU A 205 10.15 29.38 17.84
CA GLU A 205 10.94 30.42 17.17
C GLU A 205 12.31 29.92 16.72
N GLU A 206 12.96 29.07 17.53
CA GLU A 206 14.21 28.41 17.15
C GLU A 206 14.01 27.48 15.95
N ASN A 207 12.97 26.64 15.99
CA ASN A 207 12.63 25.75 14.88
C ASN A 207 12.31 26.51 13.59
N VAL A 208 11.64 27.67 13.67
CA VAL A 208 11.41 28.53 12.51
C VAL A 208 12.73 28.99 11.89
N LYS A 209 13.68 29.47 12.71
CA LYS A 209 15.01 29.88 12.22
C LYS A 209 15.78 28.72 11.58
N ILE A 210 15.71 27.53 12.19
CA ILE A 210 16.33 26.32 11.64
C ILE A 210 15.71 25.97 10.29
N LEU A 211 14.38 26.06 10.15
CA LEU A 211 13.69 25.75 8.90
C LEU A 211 14.09 26.74 7.78
N GLU A 212 14.09 28.04 8.07
CA GLU A 212 14.46 29.09 7.11
C GLU A 212 15.93 29.00 6.68
N SER A 213 16.84 28.73 7.62
CA SER A 213 18.27 28.52 7.31
C SER A 213 18.49 27.26 6.50
N THR A 214 17.76 26.18 6.79
CA THR A 214 17.81 24.92 6.04
C THR A 214 17.36 25.14 4.60
N PHE A 215 16.23 25.81 4.37
CA PHE A 215 15.79 26.15 3.00
C PHE A 215 16.83 26.98 2.25
N THR A 216 17.43 27.97 2.92
CA THR A 216 18.50 28.79 2.35
C THR A 216 19.71 27.94 1.93
N ASN A 217 20.12 26.96 2.75
CA ASN A 217 21.22 26.04 2.44
C ASN A 217 20.95 25.18 1.20
N PHE A 218 19.68 24.84 0.93
CA PHE A 218 19.26 24.14 -0.30
C PHE A 218 18.99 25.09 -1.48
N GLY A 219 19.35 26.37 -1.36
CA GLY A 219 19.11 27.40 -2.36
C GLY A 219 17.61 27.62 -2.62
N ILE A 220 16.79 27.52 -1.59
CA ILE A 220 15.36 27.79 -1.60
C ILE A 220 15.12 29.01 -0.71
N ASN A 221 14.70 30.12 -1.29
CA ASN A 221 14.29 31.28 -0.51
C ASN A 221 12.81 31.11 -0.14
N ALA A 222 12.52 30.87 1.14
CA ALA A 222 11.18 30.65 1.66
C ALA A 222 11.07 31.12 3.11
N LYS A 223 9.90 31.66 3.48
CA LYS A 223 9.64 32.23 4.81
C LYS A 223 8.52 31.49 5.51
N VAL A 224 8.63 31.27 6.82
CA VAL A 224 7.53 30.68 7.60
C VAL A 224 6.54 31.77 8.00
N VAL A 225 5.26 31.59 7.64
CA VAL A 225 4.19 32.56 7.88
C VAL A 225 3.28 32.18 9.05
N GLY A 226 3.25 30.90 9.42
CA GLY A 226 2.37 30.40 10.48
C GLY A 226 2.82 29.05 11.03
N VAL A 227 2.44 28.78 12.28
CA VAL A 227 2.74 27.52 12.98
C VAL A 227 1.49 27.05 13.70
N ILE A 228 1.13 25.79 13.49
CA ILE A 228 0.00 25.13 14.14
C ILE A 228 0.49 23.82 14.75
N GLN A 229 0.54 23.77 16.07
CA GLN A 229 0.95 22.57 16.80
C GLN A 229 -0.24 21.64 17.01
N GLY A 230 -0.14 20.42 16.49
CA GLY A 230 -1.05 19.32 16.78
C GLY A 230 -0.55 18.45 17.94
N PRO A 231 -1.32 17.45 18.36
CA PRO A 231 -0.96 16.55 19.46
C PRO A 231 0.28 15.69 19.16
N THR A 232 0.48 15.30 17.89
CA THR A 232 1.61 14.44 17.48
C THR A 232 2.61 15.16 16.58
N VAL A 233 2.15 16.15 15.79
CA VAL A 233 2.98 16.82 14.78
C VAL A 233 2.71 18.32 14.76
N THR A 234 3.73 19.10 14.40
CA THR A 234 3.61 20.55 14.21
C THR A 234 3.61 20.89 12.72
N ARG A 235 2.60 21.65 12.28
CA ARG A 235 2.48 22.13 10.90
C ARG A 235 3.07 23.53 10.78
N TYR A 236 4.03 23.70 9.88
CA TYR A 236 4.61 24.98 9.51
C TYR A 236 4.06 25.41 8.13
N GLU A 237 3.50 26.61 8.06
CA GLU A 237 3.01 27.19 6.82
C GLU A 237 4.13 28.02 6.19
N ILE A 238 4.52 27.67 4.97
CA ILE A 238 5.70 28.21 4.30
C ILE A 238 5.28 28.95 3.05
N HIS A 239 5.80 30.18 2.89
CA HIS A 239 5.62 30.99 1.70
C HIS A 239 6.95 31.06 0.91
N PRO A 240 7.06 30.38 -0.24
CA PRO A 240 8.25 30.44 -1.06
C PRO A 240 8.35 31.78 -1.81
N ALA A 241 9.57 32.25 -2.05
CA ALA A 241 9.80 33.43 -2.87
C ALA A 241 9.31 33.24 -4.32
N PRO A 242 8.96 34.32 -5.03
CA PRO A 242 8.54 34.24 -6.43
C PRO A 242 9.55 33.48 -7.29
N GLY A 243 9.06 32.54 -8.10
CA GLY A 243 9.90 31.73 -9.00
C GLY A 243 10.45 30.43 -8.39
N VAL A 244 10.33 30.22 -7.08
CA VAL A 244 10.66 28.94 -6.45
C VAL A 244 9.56 27.92 -6.73
N LYS A 245 9.92 26.77 -7.32
CA LYS A 245 8.98 25.68 -7.59
C LYS A 245 8.70 24.86 -6.34
N ILE A 246 7.42 24.60 -6.06
CA ILE A 246 6.97 23.75 -4.93
C ILE A 246 7.61 22.36 -4.97
N SER A 247 7.79 21.79 -6.17
CA SER A 247 8.45 20.49 -6.36
C SER A 247 9.89 20.44 -5.81
N LYS A 248 10.57 21.58 -5.72
CA LYS A 248 11.94 21.65 -5.19
C LYS A 248 11.95 21.39 -3.68
N ILE A 249 10.88 21.75 -2.98
CA ILE A 249 10.73 21.54 -1.53
C ILE A 249 10.31 20.11 -1.24
N THR A 250 9.33 19.57 -1.98
CA THR A 250 8.84 18.20 -1.78
C THR A 250 9.88 17.12 -2.10
N ASN A 251 10.91 17.43 -2.90
CA ASN A 251 11.97 16.49 -3.24
C ASN A 251 13.11 16.45 -2.20
N LEU A 252 13.03 17.26 -1.15
CA LEU A 252 14.01 17.28 -0.06
C LEU A 252 13.57 16.44 1.17
N SER A 253 12.36 15.87 1.14
CA SER A 253 11.79 15.05 2.23
C SER A 253 12.06 13.56 2.05
#